data_AF-A0A3D3RC92-F1
#
_entry.id   AF-A0A3D3RC92-F1
#
_cell.length_a   1.000
_cell.length_b   1.000
_cell.length_c   1.000
_cell.angle_alpha   90.00
_cell.angle_beta   90.00
_cell.angle_gamma   90.00
#
_symmetry.space_group_name_H-M   'P 1'
#
loop_
_entity.id
_entity.type
_entity.pdbx_description
1 polymer ?
#
loop_
_entity_poly.entity_id
_entity_poly.type
_entity_poly.pdbx_seq_one_letter_code
_entity_poly.pdbx_strand_id
1 'polypeptide(L)'
;LTKTELELEDISSDGLTPISYDLDLYFTDPDPGDTVTYLVEAKLAGDVELPVDFWANIDLSGSDLNITFTDYSSEQVRLPVVITVTAHSDDTLSDDVISTFTLTPDPQETFEVRLIAREVASAGRDFTYFTAEADLTALGEGGKGG
;
A
#
# COMPACT_ATOMS: atom_id res chain seq x y z
N LEU A 1 -16.66 -15.77 -25.66
CA LEU A 1 -16.48 -14.51 -24.91
C LEU A 1 -15.10 -14.61 -24.28
N THR A 2 -14.14 -13.81 -24.72
CA THR A 2 -12.81 -13.78 -24.09
C THR A 2 -12.99 -13.20 -22.70
N LYS A 3 -12.87 -14.07 -21.70
CA LYS A 3 -12.85 -13.75 -20.29
C LYS A 3 -11.63 -12.86 -20.05
N THR A 4 -11.84 -11.56 -19.88
CA THR A 4 -10.79 -10.65 -19.45
C THR A 4 -10.66 -10.89 -17.95
N GLU A 5 -9.73 -11.76 -17.55
CA GLU A 5 -9.25 -11.76 -16.16
C GLU A 5 -8.77 -10.34 -15.86
N LEU A 6 -9.36 -9.72 -14.84
CA LEU A 6 -8.82 -8.48 -14.28
C LEU A 6 -7.56 -8.91 -13.54
N GLU A 7 -6.40 -8.41 -13.96
CA GLU A 7 -5.16 -8.65 -13.24
C GLU A 7 -5.08 -7.71 -12.04
N LEU A 8 -4.55 -8.21 -10.91
CA LEU A 8 -4.17 -7.34 -9.80
C LEU A 8 -2.96 -6.52 -10.24
N GLU A 9 -3.09 -5.19 -10.17
CA GLU A 9 -2.06 -4.27 -10.64
C GLU A 9 -1.06 -3.93 -9.52
N ASP A 10 0.18 -3.59 -9.91
CA ASP A 10 1.17 -3.06 -8.99
C ASP A 10 0.69 -1.74 -8.36
N ILE A 11 1.03 -1.53 -7.09
CA ILE A 11 0.55 -0.42 -6.28
C ILE A 11 1.73 0.38 -5.76
N SER A 12 1.67 1.71 -5.90
CA SER A 12 2.50 2.64 -5.13
C SER A 12 1.67 3.22 -3.99
N SER A 13 2.14 3.14 -2.74
CA SER A 13 1.40 3.61 -1.57
C SER A 13 2.27 4.42 -0.62
N ASP A 14 1.72 5.53 -0.11
CA ASP A 14 2.29 6.33 0.98
C ASP A 14 2.26 5.60 2.34
N GLY A 15 1.48 4.53 2.42
CA GLY A 15 1.24 3.75 3.64
C GLY A 15 0.31 4.47 4.63
N LEU A 16 -0.55 5.37 4.17
CA LEU A 16 -1.51 6.10 5.01
C LEU A 16 -2.95 5.63 4.82
N THR A 17 -3.31 5.23 3.60
CA THR A 17 -4.68 4.82 3.26
C THR A 17 -4.75 3.30 3.07
N PRO A 18 -5.53 2.57 3.89
CA PRO A 18 -5.74 1.13 3.70
C PRO A 18 -6.29 0.79 2.31
N ILE A 19 -5.92 -0.38 1.80
CA ILE A 19 -6.31 -0.87 0.48
C ILE A 19 -7.10 -2.17 0.66
N SER A 20 -8.19 -2.31 -0.10
CA SER A 20 -9.02 -3.51 -0.08
C SER A 20 -9.35 -3.94 -1.50
N TYR A 21 -9.19 -5.22 -1.79
CA TYR A 21 -9.62 -5.85 -3.04
C TYR A 21 -10.65 -6.94 -2.74
N ASP A 22 -11.74 -6.92 -3.51
CA ASP A 22 -12.67 -8.05 -3.59
C ASP A 22 -12.15 -9.00 -4.69
N LEU A 23 -11.56 -10.12 -4.29
CA LEU A 23 -10.91 -11.06 -5.20
C LEU A 23 -11.90 -11.75 -6.14
N ASP A 24 -13.19 -11.82 -5.81
CA ASP A 24 -14.22 -12.43 -6.69
C ASP A 24 -14.41 -11.64 -7.99
N LEU A 25 -13.95 -10.39 -8.04
CA LEU A 25 -13.96 -9.57 -9.26
C LEU A 25 -12.78 -9.89 -10.19
N TYR A 26 -11.70 -10.46 -9.65
CA TYR A 26 -10.44 -10.72 -10.38
C TYR A 26 -10.35 -12.17 -10.83
N PHE A 27 -10.89 -13.08 -10.02
CA PHE A 27 -10.94 -14.50 -10.30
C PHE A 27 -12.39 -14.91 -10.55
N THR A 28 -12.73 -15.27 -11.79
CA THR A 28 -14.04 -15.87 -12.07
C THR A 28 -13.86 -17.38 -12.17
N ASP A 29 -14.72 -18.17 -11.54
CA ASP A 29 -14.82 -19.60 -11.84
C ASP A 29 -15.48 -19.79 -13.23
N PRO A 30 -14.95 -20.65 -14.13
CA PRO A 30 -15.67 -21.01 -15.36
C PRO A 30 -17.01 -21.74 -15.11
N ASP A 31 -17.17 -22.44 -13.98
CA ASP A 31 -18.31 -23.30 -13.69
C ASP A 31 -19.24 -22.69 -12.60
N PRO A 32 -20.52 -22.41 -12.93
CA PRO A 32 -21.44 -21.79 -12.00
C PRO A 32 -21.93 -22.79 -10.94
N GLY A 33 -21.45 -22.63 -9.71
CA GLY A 33 -21.87 -23.42 -8.55
C GLY A 33 -20.73 -23.85 -7.64
N ASP A 34 -19.50 -23.73 -8.12
CA ASP A 34 -18.29 -24.10 -7.42
C ASP A 34 -17.80 -22.94 -6.53
N THR A 35 -17.15 -23.29 -5.42
CA THR A 35 -16.66 -22.33 -4.43
C THR A 35 -15.19 -22.06 -4.67
N VAL A 36 -14.85 -20.81 -4.96
CA VAL A 36 -13.47 -20.36 -5.05
C VAL A 36 -12.93 -20.05 -3.65
N THR A 37 -11.76 -20.58 -3.34
CA THR A 37 -11.03 -20.30 -2.11
C THR A 37 -9.71 -19.61 -2.45
N TYR A 38 -9.31 -18.69 -1.58
CA TYR A 38 -8.14 -17.85 -1.82
C TYR A 38 -7.04 -18.13 -0.79
N LEU A 39 -5.81 -18.15 -1.26
CA LEU A 39 -4.60 -18.13 -0.45
C LEU A 39 -3.77 -16.91 -0.84
N VAL A 40 -3.23 -16.22 0.17
CA VAL A 40 -2.38 -15.04 -0.02
C VAL A 40 -1.04 -15.28 0.66
N GLU A 41 0.03 -15.07 -0.09
CA GLU A 41 1.39 -15.05 0.41
C GLU A 41 2.02 -13.68 0.14
N ALA A 42 2.68 -13.10 1.14
CA ALA A 42 3.33 -11.80 1.02
C ALA A 42 4.78 -11.88 1.48
N LYS A 43 5.72 -11.50 0.61
CA LYS A 43 7.17 -11.62 0.85
C LYS A 43 7.91 -10.42 0.28
N LEU A 44 9.09 -10.13 0.81
CA LEU A 44 10.01 -9.21 0.15
C LEU A 44 10.55 -9.83 -1.15
N ALA A 45 10.98 -8.99 -2.07
CA ALA A 45 11.67 -9.45 -3.28
C ALA A 45 12.84 -10.40 -2.94
N GLY A 46 12.89 -11.54 -3.61
CA GLY A 46 13.87 -12.60 -3.32
C GLY A 46 13.42 -13.67 -2.33
N ASP A 47 12.10 -13.82 -2.11
CA ASP A 47 11.49 -14.88 -1.29
C ASP A 47 11.87 -14.78 0.22
N VAL A 48 11.96 -13.55 0.72
CA VAL A 48 12.29 -13.27 2.12
C VAL A 48 11.02 -12.92 2.89
N GLU A 49 10.79 -13.57 4.02
CA GLU A 49 9.66 -13.29 4.91
C GLU A 49 9.63 -11.82 5.37
N LEU A 50 8.41 -11.29 5.56
CA LEU A 50 8.24 -9.94 6.05
C LEU A 50 8.75 -9.82 7.50
N PRO A 51 9.60 -8.82 7.82
CA PRO A 51 10.00 -8.55 9.19
C PRO A 51 8.82 -8.27 10.12
N VAL A 52 9.01 -8.49 11.43
CA VAL A 52 8.09 -7.97 12.44
C VAL A 52 8.10 -6.44 12.38
N ASP A 53 6.94 -5.81 12.59
CA ASP A 53 6.73 -4.35 12.53
C ASP A 53 7.00 -3.72 11.14
N PHE A 54 6.81 -4.51 10.08
CA PHE A 54 6.89 -4.03 8.71
C PHE A 54 5.81 -2.97 8.40
N TRP A 55 6.06 -2.15 7.38
CA TRP A 55 5.20 -1.00 7.06
C TRP A 55 3.80 -1.39 6.55
N ALA A 56 3.65 -2.60 6.02
CA ALA A 56 2.39 -3.13 5.50
C ALA A 56 2.04 -4.46 6.19
N ASN A 57 0.76 -4.63 6.52
CA ASN A 57 0.16 -5.87 6.98
C ASN A 57 -0.85 -6.33 5.94
N ILE A 58 -0.72 -7.59 5.51
CA ILE A 58 -1.58 -8.20 4.50
C ILE A 58 -2.44 -9.24 5.23
N ASP A 59 -3.76 -9.11 5.11
CA ASP A 59 -4.74 -10.02 5.71
C ASP A 59 -5.77 -10.43 4.66
N LEU A 60 -6.27 -11.65 4.78
CA LEU A 60 -7.30 -12.21 3.89
C LEU A 60 -8.48 -12.68 4.72
N SER A 61 -9.68 -12.18 4.40
CA SER A 61 -10.93 -12.59 5.03
C SER A 61 -11.94 -13.03 3.98
N GLY A 62 -12.06 -14.35 3.76
CA GLY A 62 -12.89 -14.86 2.66
C GLY A 62 -12.30 -14.46 1.31
N SER A 63 -13.02 -13.64 0.54
CA SER A 63 -12.57 -13.03 -0.72
C SER A 63 -12.01 -11.62 -0.57
N ASP A 64 -12.09 -11.02 0.62
CA ASP A 64 -11.58 -9.66 0.87
C ASP A 64 -10.09 -9.69 1.24
N LEU A 65 -9.24 -9.26 0.30
CA LEU A 65 -7.83 -8.98 0.55
C LEU A 65 -7.68 -7.57 1.13
N ASN A 66 -7.19 -7.48 2.36
CA ASN A 66 -7.03 -6.23 3.11
C ASN A 66 -5.53 -5.94 3.33
N ILE A 67 -5.09 -4.76 2.90
CA ILE A 67 -3.75 -4.24 3.16
C ILE A 67 -3.88 -3.04 4.08
N THR A 68 -3.35 -3.16 5.29
CA THR A 68 -3.29 -2.09 6.27
C THR A 68 -1.85 -1.69 6.54
N PHE A 69 -1.65 -0.50 7.07
CA PHE A 69 -0.34 0.06 7.29
C PHE A 69 -0.13 0.35 8.77
N THR A 70 1.11 0.21 9.21
CA THR A 70 1.53 0.58 10.55
C THR A 70 1.84 2.07 10.61
N ASP A 71 1.72 2.66 11.80
CA ASP A 71 2.08 4.06 12.01
C ASP A 71 3.52 4.30 11.59
N TYR A 72 3.74 5.39 10.85
CA TYR A 72 5.06 5.70 10.33
C TYR A 72 6.09 5.87 11.46
N SER A 73 7.23 5.20 11.30
CA SER A 73 8.42 5.38 12.13
C SER A 73 9.63 5.56 11.23
N SER A 74 10.53 6.49 11.59
CA SER A 74 11.80 6.69 10.88
C SER A 74 12.73 5.49 10.95
N GLU A 75 12.50 4.58 11.90
CA GLU A 75 13.26 3.33 12.05
C GLU A 75 12.66 2.17 11.25
N GLN A 76 11.51 2.37 10.62
CA GLN A 76 10.78 1.34 9.91
C GLN A 76 11.41 1.02 8.55
N VAL A 77 11.49 -0.28 8.25
CA VAL A 77 11.93 -0.76 6.93
C VAL A 77 10.76 -0.68 5.95
N ARG A 78 10.87 0.24 4.99
CA ARG A 78 9.93 0.39 3.86
C ARG A 78 10.56 -0.17 2.60
N LEU A 79 10.32 -1.46 2.35
CA LEU A 79 10.76 -2.15 1.13
C LEU A 79 9.55 -2.61 0.30
N PRO A 80 9.72 -2.80 -1.02
CA PRO A 80 8.67 -3.40 -1.84
C PRO A 80 8.29 -4.81 -1.37
N VAL A 81 6.99 -5.10 -1.41
CA VAL A 81 6.42 -6.41 -1.10
C VAL A 81 5.86 -7.03 -2.37
N VAL A 82 6.20 -8.29 -2.62
CA VAL A 82 5.58 -9.13 -3.63
C VAL A 82 4.43 -9.88 -2.97
N ILE A 83 3.23 -9.68 -3.45
CA ILE A 83 2.00 -10.33 -2.96
C ILE A 83 1.53 -11.28 -4.05
N THR A 84 1.39 -12.55 -3.69
CA THR A 84 0.89 -13.62 -4.57
C THR A 84 -0.44 -14.10 -4.04
N VAL A 85 -1.45 -14.07 -4.91
CA VAL A 85 -2.79 -14.58 -4.66
C VAL A 85 -2.99 -15.84 -5.50
N THR A 86 -3.35 -16.93 -4.84
CA THR A 86 -3.70 -18.19 -5.46
C THR A 86 -5.19 -18.44 -5.26
N ALA A 87 -5.94 -18.51 -6.36
CA ALA A 87 -7.34 -18.88 -6.37
C ALA A 87 -7.48 -20.37 -6.73
N HIS A 88 -8.20 -21.11 -5.89
CA HIS A 88 -8.45 -22.54 -6.04
C HIS A 88 -9.96 -22.80 -6.11
N SER A 89 -10.41 -23.47 -7.17
CA SER A 89 -11.79 -23.96 -7.30
C SER A 89 -11.92 -25.35 -6.68
N ASP A 90 -13.07 -25.64 -6.06
CA ASP A 90 -13.36 -26.94 -5.45
C ASP A 90 -13.85 -28.00 -6.43
N ASP A 91 -13.92 -27.68 -7.73
CA ASP A 91 -14.36 -28.55 -8.82
C ASP A 91 -13.41 -29.75 -9.09
N THR A 92 -12.19 -29.70 -8.55
CA THR A 92 -11.07 -30.66 -8.75
C THR A 92 -10.60 -30.83 -10.21
N LEU A 93 -11.12 -30.02 -11.13
CA LEU A 93 -10.88 -30.09 -12.57
C LEU A 93 -10.16 -28.85 -13.08
N SER A 94 -10.45 -27.70 -12.50
CA SER A 94 -9.80 -26.44 -12.80
C SER A 94 -8.42 -26.37 -12.14
N ASP A 95 -7.46 -25.86 -12.91
CA ASP A 95 -6.13 -25.54 -12.40
C ASP A 95 -6.19 -24.27 -11.54
N ASP A 96 -5.28 -24.16 -10.57
CA ASP A 96 -5.13 -22.96 -9.75
C ASP A 96 -4.77 -21.74 -10.63
N VAL A 97 -5.41 -20.61 -10.35
CA VAL A 97 -5.09 -19.33 -10.98
C VAL A 97 -4.24 -18.52 -10.02
N ILE A 98 -3.07 -18.07 -10.48
CA ILE A 98 -2.10 -17.34 -9.67
C ILE A 98 -1.96 -15.93 -10.24
N SER A 99 -2.13 -14.92 -9.38
CA SER A 99 -1.86 -13.52 -9.69
C SER A 99 -0.83 -12.96 -8.72
N THR A 100 0.13 -12.19 -9.24
CA THR A 100 1.20 -11.59 -8.44
C THR A 100 1.28 -10.11 -8.75
N PHE A 101 1.34 -9.29 -7.71
CA PHE A 101 1.53 -7.84 -7.81
C PHE A 101 2.48 -7.34 -6.74
N THR A 102 3.01 -6.14 -6.95
CA THR A 102 4.00 -5.51 -6.07
C THR A 102 3.42 -4.31 -5.38
N LEU A 103 3.48 -4.29 -4.05
CA LEU A 103 3.23 -3.11 -3.23
C LEU A 103 4.56 -2.38 -3.01
N THR A 104 4.73 -1.25 -3.67
CA THR A 104 5.91 -0.39 -3.58
C THR A 104 5.64 0.77 -2.63
N PRO A 105 6.51 1.01 -1.63
CA PRO A 105 6.39 2.21 -0.81
C PRO A 105 6.73 3.43 -1.66
N ASP A 106 5.84 4.42 -1.66
CA ASP A 106 6.11 5.73 -2.24
C ASP A 106 7.17 6.44 -1.37
N PRO A 107 8.32 6.85 -1.93
CA PRO A 107 9.33 7.58 -1.17
C PRO A 107 8.74 8.84 -0.51
N GLN A 108 8.64 8.81 0.82
CA GLN A 108 8.30 9.99 1.60
C GLN A 108 9.45 11.00 1.53
N GLU A 109 9.27 12.09 0.77
CA GLU A 109 10.22 13.21 0.82
C GLU A 109 10.16 13.87 2.20
N THR A 110 11.22 13.66 3.00
CA THR A 110 11.37 14.37 4.27
C THR A 110 11.93 15.76 3.99
N PHE A 111 11.16 16.82 4.28
CA PHE A 111 11.63 18.20 4.15
C PHE A 111 11.94 18.82 5.52
N GLU A 112 13.15 19.35 5.67
CA GLU A 112 13.53 20.13 6.84
C GLU A 112 13.05 21.58 6.67
N VAL A 113 11.96 21.95 7.35
CA VAL A 113 11.48 23.35 7.35
C VAL A 113 12.34 24.18 8.31
N ARG A 114 13.38 24.81 7.78
CA ARG A 114 14.19 25.77 8.55
C ARG A 114 13.56 27.17 8.50
N LEU A 115 12.80 27.53 9.54
CA LEU A 115 12.32 28.90 9.74
C LEU A 115 13.52 29.83 10.01
N ILE A 116 13.98 30.56 9.00
CA ILE A 116 15.00 31.61 9.17
C ILE A 116 14.32 32.83 9.79
N ALA A 117 14.52 33.04 11.10
CA ALA A 117 14.16 34.29 11.74
C ALA A 117 14.96 35.44 11.08
N ARG A 118 14.27 36.39 10.44
CA ARG A 118 14.86 37.67 10.04
C ARG A 118 15.42 38.34 11.30
N GLU A 119 16.62 38.92 11.22
CA GLU A 119 17.23 39.76 12.28
C GLU A 119 16.39 41.03 12.54
N VAL A 120 15.21 40.88 13.11
CA VAL A 120 14.52 41.95 13.82
C VAL A 120 14.31 41.40 15.21
N ALA A 121 15.04 41.97 16.17
CA ALA A 121 15.10 41.51 17.55
C ALA A 121 13.69 41.31 18.13
N SER A 122 13.21 40.06 18.15
CA SER A 122 12.03 39.68 18.89
C SER A 122 12.50 39.09 20.21
N ALA A 123 12.77 39.99 21.17
CA ALA A 123 13.03 39.60 22.53
C ALA A 123 11.84 38.78 23.07
N GLY A 124 12.10 37.53 23.48
CA GLY A 124 11.20 36.79 24.37
C GLY A 124 10.21 35.81 23.72
N ARG A 125 10.47 35.28 22.52
CA ARG A 125 9.70 34.13 22.01
C ARG A 125 10.59 32.90 21.89
N ASP A 126 10.41 31.95 22.80
CA ASP A 126 10.91 30.58 22.62
C ASP A 126 10.19 29.99 21.40
N PHE A 127 10.96 29.62 20.38
CA PHE A 127 10.42 28.91 19.22
C PHE A 127 10.54 27.41 19.49
N THR A 128 9.39 26.77 19.70
CA THR A 128 9.27 25.31 19.63
C THR A 128 9.25 24.91 18.16
N TYR A 129 10.16 24.04 17.74
CA TYR A 129 10.12 23.44 16.41
C TYR A 129 8.85 22.59 16.27
N PHE A 130 8.33 22.46 15.06
CA PHE A 130 7.27 21.51 14.73
C PHE A 130 7.59 20.86 13.39
N THR A 131 7.35 19.55 13.31
CA THR A 131 7.36 18.79 12.07
C THR A 131 5.98 18.90 11.44
N ALA A 132 5.91 19.20 10.15
CA ALA A 132 4.67 19.22 9.38
C ALA A 132 4.83 18.29 8.18
N GLU A 133 3.82 17.44 7.95
CA GLU A 133 3.75 16.51 6.83
C GLU A 133 2.73 17.05 5.82
N ALA A 134 3.08 17.09 4.54
CA ALA A 134 2.21 17.57 3.48
C ALA A 134 2.52 16.90 2.14
N ASP A 135 1.47 16.58 1.40
CA ASP A 135 1.53 16.14 0.01
C ASP A 135 1.95 17.32 -0.89
N LEU A 136 3.04 17.14 -1.65
CA LEU A 136 3.62 18.17 -2.51
C LEU A 136 2.68 18.56 -3.67
N THR A 137 1.79 17.66 -4.10
CA THR A 137 0.81 17.95 -5.16
C THR A 137 -0.25 18.95 -4.70
N ALA A 138 -0.61 18.93 -3.42
CA ALA A 138 -1.52 19.91 -2.82
C ALA A 138 -0.91 21.33 -2.69
N LEU A 139 0.42 21.43 -2.61
CA LEU A 139 1.14 22.72 -2.55
C LEU A 139 1.37 23.36 -3.93
N GLY A 140 1.33 22.55 -5.00
CA GLY A 140 1.43 23.04 -6.39
C GLY A 140 0.16 23.72 -6.91
N GLU A 141 -1.01 23.33 -6.40
CA GLU A 141 -2.31 23.87 -6.83
C GLU A 141 -2.81 25.05 -5.98
N GLY A 142 -2.13 25.33 -4.86
CA GLY A 142 -2.43 26.42 -3.92
C GLY A 142 -1.93 27.81 -4.31
N GLY A 143 -2.37 28.33 -5.46
CA GLY A 143 -2.73 29.75 -5.58
C GLY A 143 -1.61 30.80 -5.64
N LYS A 144 -1.25 31.19 -6.88
CA LYS A 144 -1.08 32.62 -7.21
C LYS A 144 -2.44 33.32 -7.01
N GLY A 145 -2.50 34.34 -6.14
CA GLY A 145 -3.49 35.42 -6.27
C GLY A 145 -4.06 35.95 -4.95
N GLY A 146 -3.85 37.25 -4.69
CA GLY A 146 -4.59 38.04 -3.70
C GLY A 146 -3.72 38.86 -2.77
#